data_AF-A0A024JYG4-F1
#
_entry.id   AF-A0A024JYG4-F1
#
_cell.length_a   1.000
_cell.length_b   1.000
_cell.length_c   1.000
_cell.angle_alpha   90.00
_cell.angle_beta   90.00
_cell.angle_gamma   90.00
#
_symmetry.space_group_name_H-M   'P 1'
#
loop_
_entity.id
_entity.type
_entity.pdbx_description
1 polymer ?
#
loop_
_entity_poly.entity_id
_entity_poly.type
_entity_poly.pdbx_seq_one_letter_code
_entity_poly.pdbx_strand_id
1 'polypeptide(L)'
;MRAGRGIAIGAGSLAVLLGALDAYVVVTIMRDIMSDVHIPINQLQRITWIITLYLLGYIAAMPLLGRASDRFGRKLVLQISLALFIVGSVITALAGHWGDFHLLVAGRTVQGIASGALLPVTLALGADLWAQRNRASVLGGIGAAQELGSVLGPLYGIFIVWLFHDWRYVFWINVPLTLIAMVMIQFSLPAHQRAEEPERVDVVGGVLLAVALGLAVIGLYNPAPDGKTILPSYGLPLVIGAVVVGVVFILWERFSRTRLIEPTGVHFRPFLAALGASVAAGAALMVTLVNVELFGQGVLQMSQTQAAGLLLWFLIALPIGAVVGGFIATRIGDRAMTFIGLLIAAYGYWLIHYWRMDVMTQHHDLFGVSLPLVHTDLLVAGLGLGLVIGPLTSAALRVVPSAQHGIASAAVVVARMTGMLIGVAALSAWGLYRFNQIIAGLSAQIPPDATLLERIAAQATLYLKAFALMYGDIFAATVVICVVGALLGLLLGSRKEHAEEPEIAEQETVSLGER
;
A
#
# COMPACT_ATOMS: atom_id res chain seq x y z
N MET A 1 1.60 -7.55 -36.05
CA MET A 1 2.47 -7.36 -34.87
C MET A 1 2.04 -6.20 -33.95
N ARG A 2 1.66 -5.00 -34.45
CA ARG A 2 1.23 -3.88 -33.59
C ARG A 2 -0.02 -4.17 -32.71
N ALA A 3 -1.02 -4.88 -33.26
CA ALA A 3 -2.22 -5.26 -32.51
C ALA A 3 -1.92 -6.21 -31.33
N GLY A 4 -1.08 -7.23 -31.54
CA GLY A 4 -0.70 -8.17 -30.47
C GLY A 4 0.09 -7.52 -29.34
N ARG A 5 0.93 -6.50 -29.64
CA ARG A 5 1.62 -5.73 -28.61
C ARG A 5 0.62 -4.96 -27.73
N GLY A 6 -0.29 -4.20 -28.33
CA GLY A 6 -1.31 -3.45 -27.57
C GLY A 6 -2.15 -4.33 -26.64
N ILE A 7 -2.56 -5.51 -27.11
CA ILE A 7 -3.33 -6.47 -26.30
C ILE A 7 -2.47 -7.02 -25.14
N ALA A 8 -1.18 -7.28 -25.37
CA ALA A 8 -0.28 -7.77 -24.32
C ALA A 8 -0.08 -6.76 -23.18
N ILE A 9 0.11 -5.46 -23.48
CA ILE A 9 0.12 -4.43 -22.42
C ILE A 9 -1.24 -4.36 -21.77
N GLY A 10 -2.34 -4.30 -22.54
CA GLY A 10 -3.67 -4.18 -21.97
C GLY A 10 -3.96 -5.30 -20.95
N ALA A 11 -3.57 -6.53 -21.30
CA ALA A 11 -3.69 -7.68 -20.41
C ALA A 11 -2.74 -7.63 -19.20
N GLY A 12 -1.50 -7.18 -19.40
CA GLY A 12 -0.56 -6.97 -18.30
C GLY A 12 -1.03 -5.87 -17.33
N SER A 13 -1.49 -4.74 -17.85
CA SER A 13 -2.08 -3.65 -17.07
C SER A 13 -3.35 -4.09 -16.35
N LEU A 14 -4.19 -4.94 -16.96
CA LEU A 14 -5.33 -5.56 -16.28
C LEU A 14 -4.89 -6.46 -15.14
N ALA A 15 -3.87 -7.31 -15.34
CA ALA A 15 -3.30 -8.13 -14.28
C ALA A 15 -2.77 -7.29 -13.11
N VAL A 16 -2.02 -6.23 -13.42
CA VAL A 16 -1.50 -5.28 -12.43
C VAL A 16 -2.64 -4.58 -11.69
N LEU A 17 -3.67 -4.13 -12.41
CA LEU A 17 -4.87 -3.52 -11.84
C LEU A 17 -5.57 -4.48 -10.87
N LEU A 18 -5.76 -5.76 -11.26
CA LEU A 18 -6.40 -6.77 -10.42
C LEU A 18 -5.60 -7.07 -9.15
N GLY A 19 -4.27 -7.21 -9.29
CA GLY A 19 -3.39 -7.39 -8.13
C GLY A 19 -3.45 -6.20 -7.18
N ALA A 20 -3.43 -4.99 -7.72
CA ALA A 20 -3.60 -3.77 -6.93
C ALA A 20 -4.97 -3.70 -6.26
N LEU A 21 -6.08 -3.94 -6.96
CA LEU A 21 -7.43 -3.96 -6.38
C LEU A 21 -7.49 -4.91 -5.18
N ASP A 22 -7.00 -6.14 -5.36
CA ASP A 22 -7.02 -7.20 -4.37
C ASP A 22 -6.13 -6.93 -3.14
N ALA A 23 -5.06 -6.13 -3.29
CA ALA A 23 -4.22 -5.72 -2.17
C ALA A 23 -4.96 -4.84 -1.14
N TYR A 24 -5.91 -4.03 -1.59
CA TYR A 24 -6.61 -3.05 -0.74
C TYR A 24 -8.05 -3.44 -0.41
N VAL A 25 -8.68 -4.34 -1.19
CA VAL A 25 -10.09 -4.74 -1.02
C VAL A 25 -10.38 -5.33 0.36
N VAL A 26 -9.40 -6.04 0.95
CA VAL A 26 -9.57 -6.74 2.23
C VAL A 26 -9.88 -5.79 3.37
N VAL A 27 -9.38 -4.55 3.31
CA VAL A 27 -9.60 -3.56 4.38
C VAL A 27 -11.10 -3.36 4.59
N THR A 28 -11.87 -3.16 3.50
CA THR A 28 -13.29 -2.79 3.59
C THR A 28 -14.22 -3.95 3.91
N ILE A 29 -13.72 -5.19 3.76
CA ILE A 29 -14.49 -6.42 4.04
C ILE A 29 -13.98 -7.14 5.30
N MET A 30 -13.06 -6.51 6.03
CA MET A 30 -12.37 -7.12 7.18
C MET A 30 -13.35 -7.55 8.28
N ARG A 31 -14.43 -6.80 8.49
CA ARG A 31 -15.50 -7.13 9.44
C ARG A 31 -16.34 -8.32 9.02
N ASP A 32 -16.73 -8.41 7.75
CA ASP A 32 -17.48 -9.58 7.24
C ASP A 32 -16.69 -10.87 7.45
N ILE A 33 -15.38 -10.80 7.19
CA ILE A 33 -14.48 -11.93 7.41
C ILE A 33 -14.45 -12.29 8.91
N MET A 34 -14.38 -11.31 9.81
CA MET A 34 -14.38 -11.57 11.26
C MET A 34 -15.68 -12.23 11.73
N SER A 35 -16.84 -11.78 11.24
CA SER A 35 -18.13 -12.37 11.62
C SER A 35 -18.23 -13.81 11.15
N ASP A 36 -17.81 -14.11 9.92
CA ASP A 36 -17.88 -15.46 9.35
C ASP A 36 -16.90 -16.43 10.01
N VAL A 37 -15.69 -15.96 10.32
CA VAL A 37 -14.62 -16.78 10.91
C VAL A 37 -14.72 -16.80 12.45
N HIS A 38 -15.80 -16.23 13.01
CA HIS A 38 -16.08 -16.19 14.44
C HIS A 38 -14.95 -15.59 15.30
N ILE A 39 -14.23 -14.61 14.75
CA ILE A 39 -13.19 -13.89 15.49
C ILE A 39 -13.89 -12.82 16.34
N PRO A 40 -13.81 -12.88 17.68
CA PRO A 40 -14.45 -11.89 18.52
C PRO A 40 -13.79 -10.51 18.34
N ILE A 41 -14.58 -9.45 18.50
CA ILE A 41 -14.15 -8.05 18.30
C ILE A 41 -12.99 -7.66 19.24
N ASN A 42 -12.81 -8.36 20.35
CA ASN A 42 -11.66 -8.16 21.25
C ASN A 42 -10.33 -8.76 20.72
N GLN A 43 -10.36 -9.41 19.55
CA GLN A 43 -9.21 -10.01 18.87
C GLN A 43 -8.98 -9.40 17.48
N LEU A 44 -9.31 -8.12 17.29
CA LEU A 44 -9.04 -7.36 16.06
C LEU A 44 -7.57 -7.46 15.60
N GLN A 45 -6.61 -7.62 16.51
CA GLN A 45 -5.21 -7.82 16.14
C GLN A 45 -4.97 -9.12 15.34
N ARG A 46 -5.86 -10.13 15.41
CA ARG A 46 -5.69 -11.35 14.61
C ARG A 46 -6.00 -11.09 13.14
N ILE A 47 -7.04 -10.32 12.83
CA ILE A 47 -7.47 -10.10 11.45
C ILE A 47 -6.41 -9.36 10.63
N THR A 48 -5.56 -8.54 11.27
CA THR A 48 -4.48 -7.80 10.60
C THR A 48 -3.45 -8.71 9.92
N TRP A 49 -3.36 -9.98 10.31
CA TRP A 49 -2.48 -10.97 9.67
C TRP A 49 -2.82 -11.26 8.22
N ILE A 50 -4.10 -11.15 7.85
CA ILE A 50 -4.60 -11.33 6.48
C ILE A 50 -3.94 -10.31 5.54
N ILE A 51 -3.86 -9.06 5.98
CA ILE A 51 -3.27 -7.97 5.21
C ILE A 51 -1.74 -8.01 5.32
N THR A 52 -1.24 -8.25 6.53
CA THR A 52 0.19 -8.34 6.82
C THR A 52 0.91 -9.35 5.93
N LEU A 53 0.44 -10.60 5.86
CA LEU A 53 1.13 -11.64 5.09
C LEU A 53 0.95 -11.49 3.59
N TYR A 54 -0.16 -10.87 3.16
CA TYR A 54 -0.31 -10.45 1.77
C TYR A 54 0.77 -9.42 1.39
N LEU A 55 0.88 -8.33 2.16
CA LEU A 55 1.85 -7.27 1.91
C LEU A 55 3.29 -7.78 2.02
N LEU A 56 3.58 -8.63 3.01
CA LEU A 56 4.90 -9.24 3.16
C LEU A 56 5.23 -10.14 1.96
N GLY A 57 4.28 -10.96 1.51
CA GLY A 57 4.41 -11.78 0.31
C GLY A 57 4.66 -10.93 -0.93
N TYR A 58 3.92 -9.83 -1.09
CA TYR A 58 4.09 -8.87 -2.19
C TYR A 58 5.50 -8.27 -2.22
N ILE A 59 5.94 -7.72 -1.08
CA ILE A 59 7.25 -7.03 -0.99
C ILE A 59 8.40 -8.02 -1.18
N ALA A 60 8.30 -9.23 -0.62
CA ALA A 60 9.32 -10.27 -0.75
C ALA A 60 9.42 -10.81 -2.20
N ALA A 61 8.27 -11.04 -2.83
CA ALA A 61 8.21 -11.66 -4.15
C ALA A 61 8.64 -10.71 -5.27
N MET A 62 8.44 -9.41 -5.09
CA MET A 62 8.63 -8.42 -6.13
C MET A 62 10.07 -8.34 -6.68
N PRO A 63 11.14 -8.23 -5.85
CA PRO A 63 12.52 -8.27 -6.34
C PRO A 63 12.89 -9.63 -6.95
N LEU A 64 12.42 -10.72 -6.33
CA LEU A 64 12.76 -12.10 -6.70
C LEU A 64 12.16 -12.47 -8.07
N LEU A 65 10.85 -12.29 -8.22
CA LEU A 65 10.10 -12.68 -9.42
C LEU A 65 10.28 -11.68 -10.56
N GLY A 66 10.54 -10.41 -10.27
CA GLY A 66 10.96 -9.42 -11.26
C GLY A 66 12.20 -9.89 -12.03
N ARG A 67 13.27 -10.24 -11.32
CA ARG A 67 14.51 -10.77 -11.91
C ARG A 67 14.38 -12.18 -12.45
N ALA A 68 13.57 -13.04 -11.82
CA ALA A 68 13.27 -14.37 -12.37
C ALA A 68 12.67 -14.29 -13.78
N SER A 69 11.92 -13.23 -14.08
CA SER A 69 11.34 -13.02 -15.40
C SER A 69 12.34 -12.64 -16.50
N ASP A 70 13.51 -12.11 -16.15
CA ASP A 70 14.63 -11.93 -17.10
C ASP A 70 15.17 -13.30 -17.54
N ARG A 71 15.29 -14.24 -16.59
CA ARG A 71 15.87 -15.57 -16.82
C ARG A 71 14.91 -16.56 -17.48
N PHE A 72 13.69 -16.66 -16.96
CA PHE A 72 12.71 -17.66 -17.39
C PHE A 72 11.75 -17.14 -18.47
N GLY A 73 11.84 -15.84 -18.78
CA GLY A 73 10.98 -15.15 -19.75
C GLY A 73 9.73 -14.53 -19.11
N ARG A 74 9.40 -13.32 -19.56
CA ARG A 74 8.26 -12.52 -19.06
C ARG A 74 6.94 -13.27 -19.11
N LYS A 75 6.65 -13.95 -20.23
CA LYS A 75 5.40 -14.69 -20.44
C LYS A 75 5.20 -15.79 -19.40
N LEU A 76 6.23 -16.61 -19.15
CA LEU A 76 6.12 -17.74 -18.23
C LEU A 76 5.86 -17.24 -16.80
N VAL A 77 6.63 -16.24 -16.36
CA VAL A 77 6.47 -15.70 -15.00
C VAL A 77 5.10 -15.05 -14.82
N LEU A 78 4.60 -14.26 -15.78
CA LEU A 78 3.24 -13.70 -15.70
C LEU A 78 2.18 -14.81 -15.62
N GLN A 79 2.29 -15.88 -16.41
CA GLN A 79 1.34 -16.99 -16.38
C GLN A 79 1.36 -17.74 -15.04
N ILE A 80 2.54 -18.01 -14.49
CA ILE A 80 2.69 -18.64 -13.18
C ILE A 80 2.12 -17.75 -12.08
N SER A 81 2.41 -16.45 -12.11
CA SER A 81 1.88 -15.49 -11.14
C SER A 81 0.35 -15.41 -11.21
N LEU A 82 -0.24 -15.34 -12.41
CA LEU A 82 -1.71 -15.33 -12.56
C LEU A 82 -2.36 -16.63 -12.11
N ALA A 83 -1.76 -17.78 -12.41
CA ALA A 83 -2.23 -19.07 -11.92
C ALA A 83 -2.17 -19.15 -10.39
N LEU A 84 -1.06 -18.69 -9.79
CA LEU A 84 -0.88 -18.65 -8.34
C LEU A 84 -1.88 -17.68 -7.68
N PHE A 85 -2.17 -16.55 -8.33
CA PHE A 85 -3.19 -15.60 -7.88
C PHE A 85 -4.59 -16.22 -7.88
N ILE A 86 -4.96 -16.96 -8.95
CA ILE A 86 -6.23 -17.73 -9.00
C ILE A 86 -6.29 -18.73 -7.85
N VAL A 87 -5.23 -19.52 -7.66
CA VAL A 87 -5.16 -20.52 -6.57
C VAL A 87 -5.34 -19.86 -5.22
N GLY A 88 -4.61 -18.78 -4.94
CA GLY A 88 -4.76 -18.04 -3.68
C GLY A 88 -6.16 -17.43 -3.50
N SER A 89 -6.78 -16.93 -4.57
CA SER A 89 -8.14 -16.38 -4.54
C SER A 89 -9.17 -17.46 -4.22
N VAL A 90 -9.05 -18.64 -4.85
CA VAL A 90 -9.91 -19.80 -4.57
C VAL A 90 -9.73 -20.30 -3.15
N ILE A 91 -8.49 -20.43 -2.66
CA ILE A 91 -8.22 -20.82 -1.27
C ILE A 91 -8.87 -19.85 -0.30
N THR A 92 -8.76 -18.54 -0.54
CA THR A 92 -9.33 -17.49 0.32
C THR A 92 -10.87 -17.56 0.32
N ALA A 93 -11.49 -17.73 -0.85
CA ALA A 93 -12.93 -17.86 -0.98
C ALA A 93 -13.48 -19.12 -0.28
N LEU A 94 -12.80 -20.26 -0.45
CA LEU A 94 -13.16 -21.53 0.18
C LEU A 94 -12.93 -21.51 1.69
N ALA A 95 -11.87 -20.87 2.16
CA ALA A 95 -11.62 -20.68 3.60
C ALA A 95 -12.78 -19.94 4.27
N GLY A 96 -13.37 -18.97 3.57
CA GLY A 96 -14.58 -18.28 4.02
C GLY A 96 -15.76 -19.22 4.23
N HIS A 97 -15.96 -20.21 3.35
CA HIS A 97 -17.04 -21.20 3.50
C HIS A 97 -16.87 -22.10 4.73
N TRP A 98 -15.62 -22.40 5.10
CA TRP A 98 -15.31 -23.32 6.20
C TRP A 98 -15.06 -22.60 7.53
N GLY A 99 -15.01 -21.27 7.52
CA GLY A 99 -14.66 -20.46 8.70
C GLY A 99 -13.23 -20.69 9.17
N ASP A 100 -12.30 -21.08 8.29
CA ASP A 100 -10.91 -21.38 8.66
C ASP A 100 -10.01 -20.16 8.43
N PHE A 101 -9.66 -19.50 9.54
CA PHE A 101 -8.76 -18.35 9.54
C PHE A 101 -7.38 -18.65 8.96
N HIS A 102 -6.80 -19.80 9.28
CA HIS A 102 -5.43 -20.14 8.88
C HIS A 102 -5.37 -20.40 7.38
N LEU A 103 -6.37 -21.09 6.84
CA LEU A 103 -6.49 -21.32 5.40
C LEU A 103 -6.70 -20.00 4.65
N LEU A 104 -7.50 -19.07 5.20
CA LEU A 104 -7.72 -17.75 4.62
C LEU A 104 -6.40 -16.96 4.55
N VAL A 105 -5.64 -16.93 5.64
CA VAL A 105 -4.32 -16.29 5.70
C VAL A 105 -3.34 -16.94 4.72
N ALA A 106 -3.35 -18.27 4.58
CA ALA A 106 -2.51 -18.98 3.61
C ALA A 106 -2.86 -18.57 2.17
N GLY A 107 -4.15 -18.54 1.81
CA GLY A 107 -4.62 -18.09 0.50
C GLY A 107 -4.17 -16.66 0.18
N ARG A 108 -4.29 -15.75 1.15
CA ARG A 108 -3.82 -14.36 1.02
C ARG A 108 -2.32 -14.24 0.87
N THR A 109 -1.55 -15.06 1.59
CA THR A 109 -0.09 -15.09 1.45
C THR A 109 0.29 -15.49 0.02
N VAL A 110 -0.38 -16.50 -0.53
CA VAL A 110 -0.20 -16.97 -1.91
C VAL A 110 -0.56 -15.87 -2.92
N GLN A 111 -1.69 -15.17 -2.74
CA GLN A 111 -2.06 -14.04 -3.60
C GLN A 111 -1.07 -12.88 -3.52
N GLY A 112 -0.56 -12.57 -2.33
CA GLY A 112 0.44 -11.52 -2.13
C GLY A 112 1.71 -11.80 -2.92
N ILE A 113 2.25 -13.02 -2.78
CA ILE A 113 3.42 -13.50 -3.55
C ILE A 113 3.17 -13.39 -5.05
N ALA A 114 2.00 -13.84 -5.51
CA ALA A 114 1.62 -13.77 -6.91
C ALA A 114 1.54 -12.32 -7.43
N SER A 115 0.90 -11.44 -6.68
CA SER A 115 0.69 -10.04 -7.05
C SER A 115 1.98 -9.22 -7.06
N GLY A 116 2.95 -9.56 -6.19
CA GLY A 116 4.26 -8.87 -6.15
C GLY A 116 5.04 -8.97 -7.46
N ALA A 117 4.83 -10.02 -8.26
CA ALA A 117 5.47 -10.17 -9.56
C ALA A 117 4.80 -9.38 -10.69
N LEU A 118 3.49 -9.11 -10.59
CA LEU A 118 2.71 -8.63 -11.74
C LEU A 118 3.21 -7.26 -12.22
N LEU A 119 3.46 -6.33 -11.30
CA LEU A 119 3.93 -4.99 -11.63
C LEU A 119 5.33 -4.97 -12.28
N PRO A 120 6.40 -5.47 -11.63
CA PRO A 120 7.75 -5.40 -12.20
C PRO A 120 7.86 -6.17 -13.53
N VAL A 121 7.23 -7.34 -13.64
CA VAL A 121 7.30 -8.16 -14.85
C VAL A 121 6.53 -7.51 -16.00
N THR A 122 5.39 -6.88 -15.73
CA THR A 122 4.63 -6.14 -16.75
C THR A 122 5.35 -4.89 -17.22
N LEU A 123 5.97 -4.14 -16.30
CA LEU A 123 6.81 -2.99 -16.65
C LEU A 123 7.99 -3.42 -17.52
N ALA A 124 8.66 -4.52 -17.18
CA ALA A 124 9.76 -5.05 -17.97
C ALA A 124 9.30 -5.55 -19.35
N LEU A 125 8.16 -6.24 -19.44
CA LEU A 125 7.54 -6.60 -20.71
C LEU A 125 7.21 -5.37 -21.59
N GLY A 126 6.68 -4.31 -20.98
CA GLY A 126 6.40 -3.05 -21.66
C GLY A 126 7.67 -2.36 -22.17
N ALA A 127 8.77 -2.47 -21.42
CA ALA A 127 10.08 -2.00 -21.85
C ALA A 127 10.65 -2.80 -23.04
N ASP A 128 10.51 -4.13 -23.02
CA ASP A 128 11.05 -5.03 -24.05
C ASP A 128 10.33 -4.87 -25.41
N LEU A 129 9.04 -4.52 -25.39
CA LEU A 129 8.19 -4.51 -26.59
C LEU A 129 8.11 -3.15 -27.33
N TRP A 130 8.53 -2.04 -26.70
CA TRP A 130 8.44 -0.68 -27.26
C TRP A 130 9.79 0.03 -27.36
N ALA A 131 9.98 0.72 -28.49
CA ALA A 131 11.14 1.59 -28.71
C ALA A 131 11.15 2.79 -27.72
N GLN A 132 12.35 3.31 -27.47
CA GLN A 132 12.68 4.32 -26.45
C GLN A 132 11.71 5.52 -26.43
N ARG A 133 11.27 6.01 -27.60
CA ARG A 133 10.37 7.16 -27.72
C ARG A 133 8.95 6.94 -27.15
N ASN A 134 8.43 5.71 -27.19
CA ASN A 134 7.09 5.38 -26.69
C ASN A 134 7.11 4.63 -25.35
N ARG A 135 8.28 4.18 -24.90
CA ARG A 135 8.48 3.39 -23.67
C ARG A 135 7.97 4.11 -22.42
N ALA A 136 8.27 5.40 -22.27
CA ALA A 136 7.85 6.17 -21.09
C ALA A 136 6.31 6.23 -20.93
N SER A 137 5.57 6.40 -22.03
CA SER A 137 4.11 6.43 -22.01
C SER A 137 3.50 5.07 -21.63
N VAL A 138 4.07 3.99 -22.15
CA VAL A 138 3.68 2.61 -21.81
C VAL A 138 3.89 2.31 -20.33
N LEU A 139 5.10 2.59 -19.81
CA LEU A 139 5.43 2.35 -18.41
C LEU A 139 4.56 3.21 -17.49
N GLY A 140 4.31 4.47 -17.88
CA GLY A 140 3.37 5.35 -17.19
C GLY A 140 1.94 4.80 -17.17
N GLY A 141 1.47 4.21 -18.26
CA GLY A 141 0.15 3.57 -18.34
C GLY A 141 0.01 2.33 -17.44
N ILE A 142 1.05 1.50 -17.36
CA ILE A 142 1.08 0.33 -16.44
C ILE A 142 1.11 0.81 -14.99
N GLY A 143 1.94 1.81 -14.66
CA GLY A 143 1.97 2.42 -13.34
C GLY A 143 0.63 3.07 -12.96
N ALA A 144 -0.03 3.73 -13.93
CA ALA A 144 -1.37 4.29 -13.72
C ALA A 144 -2.41 3.20 -13.43
N ALA A 145 -2.35 2.04 -14.09
CA ALA A 145 -3.22 0.91 -13.78
C ALA A 145 -3.02 0.39 -12.35
N GLN A 146 -1.77 0.31 -11.88
CA GLN A 146 -1.46 -0.03 -10.48
C GLN A 146 -2.07 0.98 -9.50
N GLU A 147 -1.84 2.27 -9.73
CA GLU A 147 -2.32 3.32 -8.82
C GLU A 147 -3.85 3.40 -8.84
N LEU A 148 -4.49 3.24 -10.01
CA LEU A 148 -5.94 3.12 -10.13
C LEU A 148 -6.47 1.93 -9.32
N GLY A 149 -5.83 0.76 -9.40
CA GLY A 149 -6.25 -0.40 -8.63
C GLY A 149 -6.10 -0.18 -7.13
N SER A 150 -5.05 0.52 -6.69
CA SER A 150 -4.87 0.85 -5.27
C SER A 150 -5.99 1.71 -4.69
N VAL A 151 -6.48 2.65 -5.50
CA VAL A 151 -7.52 3.59 -5.10
C VAL A 151 -8.92 2.97 -5.23
N LEU A 152 -9.15 2.19 -6.29
CA LEU A 152 -10.42 1.54 -6.54
C LEU A 152 -10.63 0.27 -5.72
N GLY A 153 -9.58 -0.34 -5.16
CA GLY A 153 -9.65 -1.61 -4.43
C GLY A 153 -10.67 -1.61 -3.29
N PRO A 154 -10.60 -0.63 -2.37
CA PRO A 154 -11.60 -0.47 -1.31
C PRO A 154 -13.01 -0.22 -1.86
N LEU A 155 -13.16 0.63 -2.88
CA LEU A 155 -14.45 0.92 -3.51
C LEU A 155 -15.08 -0.33 -4.14
N TYR A 156 -14.24 -1.16 -4.78
CA TYR A 156 -14.62 -2.44 -5.34
C TYR A 156 -15.13 -3.39 -4.25
N GLY A 157 -14.46 -3.47 -3.10
CA GLY A 157 -14.89 -4.31 -1.99
C GLY A 157 -16.26 -3.91 -1.43
N ILE A 158 -16.43 -2.62 -1.14
CA ILE A 158 -17.71 -2.07 -0.67
C ILE A 158 -18.83 -2.36 -1.66
N PHE A 159 -18.58 -2.13 -2.95
CA PHE A 159 -19.58 -2.35 -3.99
C PHE A 159 -20.00 -3.82 -4.13
N ILE A 160 -19.04 -4.75 -4.10
CA ILE A 160 -19.32 -6.19 -4.24
C ILE A 160 -20.08 -6.72 -3.03
N VAL A 161 -19.68 -6.35 -1.80
CA VAL A 161 -20.41 -6.75 -0.59
C VAL A 161 -21.82 -6.17 -0.59
N TRP A 162 -21.98 -4.91 -1.00
CA TRP A 162 -23.31 -4.31 -1.13
C TRP A 162 -24.19 -5.04 -2.16
N LEU A 163 -23.61 -5.44 -3.30
CA LEU A 163 -24.36 -6.09 -4.39
C LEU A 163 -24.75 -7.54 -4.06
N PHE A 164 -23.81 -8.32 -3.52
CA PHE A 164 -23.99 -9.77 -3.32
C PHE A 164 -24.26 -10.18 -1.87
N HIS A 165 -24.12 -9.26 -0.90
CA HIS A 165 -24.24 -9.53 0.53
C HIS A 165 -23.29 -10.62 1.06
N ASP A 166 -22.23 -10.95 0.31
CA ASP A 166 -21.20 -11.92 0.71
C ASP A 166 -19.84 -11.44 0.16
N TRP A 167 -18.87 -11.31 1.07
CA TRP A 167 -17.51 -10.85 0.79
C TRP A 167 -16.70 -11.83 -0.06
N ARG A 168 -17.06 -13.12 -0.07
CA ARG A 168 -16.35 -14.17 -0.82
C ARG A 168 -16.43 -13.93 -2.32
N TYR A 169 -17.47 -13.23 -2.80
CA TYR A 169 -17.62 -12.88 -4.21
C TYR A 169 -16.51 -11.96 -4.72
N VAL A 170 -15.87 -11.17 -3.85
CA VAL A 170 -14.67 -10.40 -4.20
C VAL A 170 -13.59 -11.33 -4.76
N PHE A 171 -13.37 -12.46 -4.10
CA PHE A 171 -12.37 -13.44 -4.49
C PHE A 171 -12.82 -14.32 -5.66
N TRP A 172 -14.11 -14.66 -5.72
CA TRP A 172 -14.65 -15.42 -6.85
C TRP A 172 -14.65 -14.63 -8.16
N ILE A 173 -14.91 -13.32 -8.14
CA ILE A 173 -14.90 -12.47 -9.34
C ILE A 173 -13.47 -12.24 -9.86
N ASN A 174 -12.48 -12.23 -8.96
CA ASN A 174 -11.08 -12.15 -9.36
C ASN A 174 -10.63 -13.34 -10.21
N VAL A 175 -11.20 -14.53 -10.03
CA VAL A 175 -10.85 -15.76 -10.79
C VAL A 175 -11.11 -15.62 -12.30
N PRO A 176 -12.34 -15.35 -12.79
CA PRO A 176 -12.59 -15.21 -14.21
C PRO A 176 -11.86 -14.01 -14.82
N LEU A 177 -11.71 -12.89 -14.10
CA LEU A 177 -10.96 -11.73 -14.59
C LEU A 177 -9.47 -12.06 -14.78
N THR A 178 -8.89 -12.79 -13.83
CA THR A 178 -7.49 -13.25 -13.92
C THR A 178 -7.33 -14.26 -15.05
N LEU A 179 -8.29 -15.16 -15.24
CA LEU A 179 -8.28 -16.13 -16.35
C LEU A 179 -8.35 -15.42 -17.71
N ILE A 180 -9.15 -14.37 -17.85
CA ILE A 180 -9.20 -13.54 -19.06
C ILE A 180 -7.82 -12.92 -19.34
N ALA A 181 -7.20 -12.30 -18.32
CA ALA A 181 -5.85 -11.74 -18.47
C ALA A 181 -4.82 -12.82 -18.86
N MET A 182 -4.91 -14.00 -18.24
CA MET A 182 -4.06 -15.15 -18.53
C MET A 182 -4.20 -15.62 -19.99
N VAL A 183 -5.43 -15.76 -20.48
CA VAL A 183 -5.74 -16.10 -21.87
C VAL A 183 -5.21 -15.05 -22.84
N MET A 184 -5.46 -13.76 -22.56
CA MET A 184 -4.99 -12.66 -23.41
C MET A 184 -3.45 -12.64 -23.51
N ILE A 185 -2.74 -12.83 -22.41
CA ILE A 185 -1.27 -12.91 -22.38
C ILE A 185 -0.78 -14.14 -23.16
N GLN A 186 -1.46 -15.29 -23.01
CA GLN A 186 -1.07 -16.54 -23.65
C GLN A 186 -1.10 -16.43 -25.18
N PHE A 187 -2.09 -15.73 -25.74
CA PHE A 187 -2.25 -15.56 -27.19
C PHE A 187 -1.55 -14.32 -27.76
N SER A 188 -1.28 -13.30 -26.95
CA SER A 188 -0.67 -12.05 -27.42
C SER A 188 0.86 -12.07 -27.42
N LEU A 189 1.47 -12.87 -26.54
CA LEU A 189 2.93 -12.98 -26.43
C LEU A 189 3.45 -14.24 -27.14
N PRO A 190 4.43 -14.12 -28.04
CA PRO A 190 5.18 -15.28 -28.53
C PRO A 190 5.83 -16.03 -27.36
N ALA A 191 5.97 -17.35 -27.46
CA ALA A 191 6.87 -18.09 -26.57
C ALA A 191 8.31 -17.61 -26.83
N HIS A 192 9.03 -17.24 -25.78
CA HIS A 192 10.33 -16.57 -25.90
C HIS A 192 11.46 -17.53 -26.35
N GLN A 193 12.36 -17.01 -27.19
CA GLN A 193 13.69 -17.57 -27.47
C GLN A 193 14.67 -17.03 -26.41
N ARG A 194 15.38 -17.93 -25.70
CA ARG A 194 16.27 -17.63 -24.57
C ARG A 194 17.16 -16.39 -24.82
N ALA A 195 17.23 -15.47 -23.85
CA ALA A 195 18.24 -14.44 -23.82
C ALA A 195 19.66 -15.06 -23.79
N GLU A 196 20.58 -14.50 -24.57
CA GLU A 196 21.94 -15.04 -24.77
C GLU A 196 22.84 -14.91 -23.53
N GLU A 197 22.54 -14.00 -22.59
CA GLU A 197 23.27 -13.87 -21.32
C GLU A 197 22.32 -13.79 -20.12
N PRO A 198 22.28 -14.82 -19.25
CA PRO A 198 21.47 -14.79 -18.05
C PRO A 198 22.13 -13.90 -16.98
N GLU A 199 21.54 -12.74 -16.69
CA GLU A 199 21.88 -11.97 -15.50
C GLU A 199 21.56 -12.75 -14.21
N ARG A 200 22.39 -12.56 -13.18
CA ARG A 200 22.23 -13.26 -11.88
C ARG A 200 21.10 -12.62 -11.07
N VAL A 201 20.24 -13.46 -10.49
CA VAL A 201 19.14 -13.03 -9.62
C VAL A 201 19.69 -12.73 -8.22
N ASP A 202 19.43 -11.54 -7.67
CA ASP A 202 19.77 -11.20 -6.27
C ASP A 202 18.75 -11.81 -5.29
N VAL A 203 18.80 -13.14 -5.16
CA VAL A 203 17.95 -13.90 -4.25
C VAL A 203 18.23 -13.50 -2.80
N VAL A 204 19.49 -13.20 -2.48
CA VAL A 204 19.94 -12.86 -1.13
C VAL A 204 19.34 -11.53 -0.68
N GLY A 205 19.38 -10.49 -1.54
CA GLY A 205 18.77 -9.19 -1.24
C GLY A 205 17.27 -9.28 -1.01
N GLY A 206 16.54 -10.01 -1.87
CA GLY A 206 15.09 -10.21 -1.71
C GLY A 206 14.73 -10.95 -0.41
N VAL A 207 15.48 -12.00 -0.06
CA VAL A 207 15.29 -12.74 1.19
C VAL A 207 15.62 -11.87 2.40
N LEU A 208 16.72 -11.10 2.37
CA LEU A 208 17.09 -10.20 3.47
C LEU A 208 16.00 -9.14 3.73
N LEU A 209 15.43 -8.54 2.67
CA LEU A 209 14.33 -7.59 2.80
C LEU A 209 13.08 -8.24 3.39
N ALA A 210 12.71 -9.43 2.89
CA ALA A 210 11.57 -10.20 3.40
C ALA A 210 11.73 -10.55 4.89
N VAL A 211 12.93 -10.99 5.28
CA VAL A 211 13.25 -11.32 6.67
C VAL A 211 13.23 -10.07 7.55
N ALA A 212 13.82 -8.95 7.11
CA ALA A 212 13.82 -7.70 7.87
C ALA A 212 12.39 -7.23 8.17
N LEU A 213 11.52 -7.22 7.15
CA LEU A 213 10.12 -6.80 7.31
C LEU A 213 9.30 -7.82 8.11
N GLY A 214 9.51 -9.11 7.89
CA GLY A 214 8.86 -10.16 8.66
C GLY A 214 9.19 -10.05 10.16
N LEU A 215 10.47 -9.87 10.49
CA LEU A 215 10.93 -9.65 11.86
C LEU A 215 10.32 -8.38 12.47
N ALA A 216 10.26 -7.28 11.70
CA ALA A 216 9.66 -6.04 12.18
C ALA A 216 8.18 -6.25 12.52
N VAL A 217 7.40 -6.85 11.63
CA VAL A 217 5.97 -7.02 11.85
C VAL A 217 5.66 -8.01 12.96
N ILE A 218 6.36 -9.15 13.01
CA ILE A 218 6.22 -10.13 14.10
C ILE A 218 6.64 -9.49 15.43
N GLY A 219 7.70 -8.69 15.42
CA GLY A 219 8.19 -8.00 16.60
C GLY A 219 7.18 -6.99 17.15
N LEU A 220 6.54 -6.21 16.29
CA LEU A 220 5.49 -5.27 16.67
C LEU A 220 4.17 -5.95 17.03
N TYR A 221 3.94 -7.20 16.60
CA TYR A 221 2.69 -7.90 16.87
C TYR A 221 2.58 -8.34 18.34
N ASN A 222 1.58 -7.81 19.05
CA ASN A 222 1.26 -8.18 20.43
C ASN A 222 -0.04 -9.02 20.50
N PRO A 223 0.05 -10.35 20.75
CA PRO A 223 -1.11 -11.24 20.77
C PRO A 223 -1.97 -11.12 22.03
N ALA A 224 -1.36 -10.74 23.16
CA ALA A 224 -2.00 -10.63 24.47
C ALA A 224 -1.47 -9.38 25.19
N PRO A 225 -1.90 -8.19 24.79
CA PRO A 225 -1.45 -6.95 25.38
C PRO A 225 -1.98 -6.83 26.81
N ASP A 226 -1.06 -6.84 27.75
CA ASP A 226 -1.31 -6.73 29.19
C ASP A 226 -1.45 -5.26 29.66
N GLY A 227 -1.29 -4.30 28.74
CA GLY A 227 -1.33 -2.87 29.00
C GLY A 227 -0.09 -2.33 29.72
N LYS A 228 0.87 -3.18 30.09
CA LYS A 228 2.11 -2.77 30.79
C LYS A 228 3.26 -2.56 29.82
N THR A 229 3.32 -3.37 28.77
CA THR A 229 4.38 -3.30 27.75
C THR A 229 3.81 -3.11 26.36
N ILE A 230 4.44 -2.23 25.57
CA ILE A 230 4.07 -1.98 24.17
C ILE A 230 4.34 -3.24 23.33
N LEU A 231 5.50 -3.85 23.54
CA LEU A 231 5.93 -5.05 22.84
C LEU A 231 5.89 -6.27 23.79
N PRO A 232 5.58 -7.48 23.28
CA PRO A 232 5.77 -8.71 24.04
C PRO A 232 7.26 -8.95 24.32
N SER A 233 7.57 -9.89 25.22
CA SER A 233 8.96 -10.20 25.61
C SER A 233 9.89 -10.56 24.45
N TYR A 234 9.33 -11.17 23.39
CA TYR A 234 10.04 -11.48 22.15
C TYR A 234 10.06 -10.30 21.15
N GLY A 235 9.24 -9.28 21.34
CA GLY A 235 9.04 -8.20 20.37
C GLY A 235 10.27 -7.31 20.20
N LEU A 236 10.85 -6.83 21.31
CA LEU A 236 12.04 -5.98 21.27
C LEU A 236 13.25 -6.70 20.62
N PRO A 237 13.59 -7.95 20.96
CA PRO A 237 14.62 -8.72 20.25
C PRO A 237 14.37 -8.84 18.73
N LEU A 238 13.12 -9.07 18.31
CA LEU A 238 12.79 -9.19 16.89
C LEU A 238 12.88 -7.85 16.14
N VAL A 239 12.49 -6.74 16.78
CA VAL A 239 12.66 -5.40 16.19
C VAL A 239 14.15 -5.05 16.05
N ILE A 240 14.96 -5.36 17.05
CA ILE A 240 16.42 -5.21 16.94
C ILE A 240 16.96 -6.10 15.82
N GLY A 241 16.50 -7.36 15.73
CA GLY A 241 16.82 -8.26 14.63
C GLY A 241 16.44 -7.69 13.27
N ALA A 242 15.26 -7.09 13.14
CA ALA A 242 14.80 -6.44 11.92
C ALA A 242 15.72 -5.27 11.50
N VAL A 243 16.14 -4.44 12.45
CA VAL A 243 17.09 -3.35 12.21
C VAL A 243 18.44 -3.91 11.78
N VAL A 244 18.95 -4.95 12.45
CA VAL A 244 20.21 -5.59 12.10
C VAL A 244 20.15 -6.19 10.69
N VAL A 245 19.10 -6.95 10.36
CA VAL A 245 18.93 -7.54 9.02
C VAL A 245 18.73 -6.44 7.97
N GLY A 246 18.03 -5.35 8.29
CA GLY A 246 17.90 -4.19 7.43
C GLY A 246 19.25 -3.51 7.15
N VAL A 247 20.11 -3.36 8.15
CA VAL A 247 21.49 -2.86 7.96
C VAL A 247 22.30 -3.84 7.11
N VAL A 248 22.19 -5.15 7.36
CA VAL A 248 22.83 -6.19 6.53
C VAL A 248 22.35 -6.13 5.08
N PHE A 249 21.05 -5.90 4.86
CA PHE A 249 20.49 -5.69 3.52
C PHE A 249 21.11 -4.47 2.83
N ILE A 250 21.18 -3.32 3.50
CA ILE A 250 21.79 -2.10 2.95
C ILE A 250 23.28 -2.33 2.63
N LEU A 251 24.00 -3.01 3.52
CA LEU A 251 25.41 -3.36 3.29
C LEU A 251 25.55 -4.34 2.12
N TRP A 252 24.71 -5.38 2.06
CA TRP A 252 24.69 -6.35 0.95
C TRP A 252 24.47 -5.65 -0.39
N GLU A 253 23.48 -4.77 -0.48
CA GLU A 253 23.16 -4.03 -1.70
C GLU A 253 24.33 -3.14 -2.15
N ARG A 254 25.12 -2.60 -1.20
CA ARG A 254 26.33 -1.83 -1.51
C ARG A 254 27.46 -2.68 -2.10
N PHE A 255 27.55 -3.96 -1.75
CA PHE A 255 28.63 -4.87 -2.18
C PHE A 255 28.20 -5.87 -3.26
N SER A 256 26.91 -6.01 -3.54
CA SER A 256 26.36 -6.93 -4.53
C SER A 256 26.78 -6.52 -5.95
N ARG A 257 27.20 -7.51 -6.74
CA ARG A 257 27.57 -7.30 -8.17
C ARG A 257 26.36 -7.05 -9.06
N THR A 258 25.16 -7.42 -8.61
CA THR A 258 23.88 -7.21 -9.30
C THR A 258 23.05 -6.23 -8.50
N ARG A 259 23.39 -4.93 -8.59
CA ARG A 259 22.64 -3.88 -7.90
C ARG A 259 21.23 -3.79 -8.50
N LEU A 260 20.22 -3.57 -7.65
CA LEU A 260 18.83 -3.44 -8.11
C LEU A 260 18.67 -2.22 -9.03
N ILE A 261 19.40 -1.14 -8.72
CA ILE A 261 19.51 0.09 -9.52
C ILE A 261 21.00 0.31 -9.81
N GLU A 262 21.36 0.44 -11.07
CA GLU A 262 22.73 0.79 -11.46
C GLU A 262 23.00 2.24 -11.07
N PRO A 263 24.04 2.52 -10.26
CA PRO A 263 24.27 3.86 -9.73
C PRO A 263 24.58 4.93 -10.79
N THR A 264 25.00 4.50 -11.98
CA THR A 264 25.40 5.38 -13.07
C THR A 264 24.21 6.21 -13.54
N GLY A 265 24.30 7.53 -13.41
CA GLY A 265 23.25 8.49 -13.82
C GLY A 265 22.09 8.66 -12.83
N VAL A 266 22.10 8.00 -11.66
CA VAL A 266 21.01 8.09 -10.66
C VAL A 266 21.32 9.12 -9.57
N HIS A 267 20.39 10.06 -9.34
CA HIS A 267 20.49 10.96 -8.18
C HIS A 267 19.84 10.32 -6.94
N PHE A 268 20.64 9.59 -6.16
CA PHE A 268 20.15 8.78 -5.03
C PHE A 268 19.45 9.56 -3.92
N ARG A 269 19.88 10.78 -3.58
CA ARG A 269 19.27 11.54 -2.47
C ARG A 269 17.80 11.90 -2.75
N PRO A 270 17.47 12.52 -3.91
CA PRO A 270 16.08 12.68 -4.35
C PRO A 270 15.29 11.37 -4.47
N PHE A 271 15.92 10.30 -4.96
CA PHE A 271 15.27 9.01 -5.12
C PHE A 271 14.86 8.41 -3.75
N LEU A 272 15.78 8.38 -2.79
CA LEU A 272 15.50 7.92 -1.43
C LEU A 272 14.47 8.80 -0.72
N ALA A 273 14.48 10.11 -0.98
CA ALA A 273 13.46 11.02 -0.46
C ALA A 273 12.06 10.69 -1.01
N ALA A 274 11.94 10.37 -2.30
CA ALA A 274 10.69 9.92 -2.91
C ALA A 274 10.21 8.60 -2.31
N LEU A 275 11.10 7.62 -2.10
CA LEU A 275 10.76 6.38 -1.42
C LEU A 275 10.31 6.61 0.02
N GLY A 276 11.04 7.42 0.79
CA GLY A 276 10.69 7.72 2.18
C GLY A 276 9.35 8.45 2.33
N ALA A 277 9.06 9.41 1.44
CA ALA A 277 7.75 10.05 1.38
C ALA A 277 6.63 9.08 0.94
N SER A 278 6.94 8.10 0.08
CA SER A 278 6.01 7.02 -0.29
C SER A 278 5.70 6.09 0.88
N VAL A 279 6.70 5.74 1.70
CA VAL A 279 6.51 5.00 2.96
C VAL A 279 5.56 5.77 3.89
N ALA A 280 5.79 7.07 4.09
CA ALA A 280 4.94 7.89 4.93
C ALA A 280 3.48 7.96 4.42
N ALA A 281 3.31 8.16 3.11
CA ALA A 281 1.99 8.16 2.47
C ALA A 281 1.28 6.80 2.61
N GLY A 282 2.00 5.69 2.42
CA GLY A 282 1.47 4.33 2.60
C GLY A 282 1.06 4.04 4.04
N ALA A 283 1.84 4.47 5.02
CA ALA A 283 1.49 4.32 6.44
C ALA A 283 0.21 5.10 6.79
N ALA A 284 0.13 6.37 6.40
CA ALA A 284 -1.06 7.20 6.63
C ALA A 284 -2.30 6.67 5.92
N LEU A 285 -2.15 6.21 4.67
CA LEU A 285 -3.22 5.57 3.90
C LEU A 285 -3.78 4.36 4.66
N MET A 286 -2.90 3.48 5.14
CA MET A 286 -3.30 2.26 5.83
C MET A 286 -3.93 2.53 7.21
N VAL A 287 -3.41 3.51 7.95
CA VAL A 287 -4.03 3.98 9.20
C VAL A 287 -5.45 4.44 8.95
N THR A 288 -5.69 5.19 7.88
CA THR A 288 -7.03 5.71 7.58
C THR A 288 -7.99 4.60 7.20
N LEU A 289 -7.55 3.75 6.27
CA LEU A 289 -8.29 2.60 5.75
C LEU A 289 -8.84 1.72 6.87
N VAL A 290 -8.04 1.46 7.91
CA VAL A 290 -8.45 0.62 9.04
C VAL A 290 -9.22 1.40 10.11
N ASN A 291 -8.72 2.56 10.54
CA ASN A 291 -9.23 3.22 11.75
C ASN A 291 -10.56 3.95 11.52
N VAL A 292 -10.83 4.46 10.31
CA VAL A 292 -12.10 5.16 10.05
C VAL A 292 -13.28 4.19 10.21
N GLU A 293 -13.18 2.98 9.66
CA GLU A 293 -14.22 1.96 9.79
C GLU A 293 -14.35 1.47 11.23
N LEU A 294 -13.22 1.23 11.91
CA LEU A 294 -13.25 0.82 13.31
C LEU A 294 -13.79 1.91 14.24
N PHE A 295 -13.55 3.19 13.94
CA PHE A 295 -14.13 4.31 14.67
C PHE A 295 -15.64 4.40 14.45
N GLY A 296 -16.10 4.34 13.19
CA GLY A 296 -17.53 4.39 12.88
C GLY A 296 -18.31 3.27 13.57
N GLN A 297 -17.81 2.05 13.52
CA GLN A 297 -18.54 0.93 14.13
C GLN A 297 -18.29 0.78 15.63
N GLY A 298 -17.09 1.09 16.12
CA GLY A 298 -16.71 0.90 17.52
C GLY A 298 -17.08 2.06 18.45
N VAL A 299 -16.98 3.31 17.95
CA VAL A 299 -17.28 4.53 18.74
C VAL A 299 -18.67 5.04 18.41
N LEU A 300 -18.99 5.19 17.12
CA LEU A 300 -20.29 5.73 16.68
C LEU A 300 -21.40 4.68 16.64
N GLN A 301 -21.09 3.42 16.94
CA GLN A 301 -22.03 2.29 16.94
C GLN A 301 -22.78 2.15 15.61
N MET A 302 -22.15 2.55 14.51
CA MET A 302 -22.73 2.46 13.18
C MET A 302 -22.79 1.01 12.69
N SER A 303 -23.75 0.74 11.80
CA SER A 303 -23.72 -0.49 11.03
C SER A 303 -22.50 -0.52 10.11
N GLN A 304 -22.13 -1.71 9.65
CA GLN A 304 -21.00 -1.88 8.76
C GLN A 304 -21.13 -1.06 7.47
N THR A 305 -22.30 -1.07 6.84
CA THR A 305 -22.58 -0.30 5.63
C THR A 305 -22.44 1.21 5.86
N GLN A 306 -22.87 1.69 7.03
CA GLN A 306 -22.73 3.10 7.39
C GLN A 306 -21.27 3.50 7.59
N ALA A 307 -20.47 2.67 8.27
CA ALA A 307 -19.05 2.95 8.47
C ALA A 307 -18.24 2.87 7.17
N ALA A 308 -18.55 1.91 6.30
CA ALA A 308 -18.01 1.86 4.94
C ALA A 308 -18.40 3.12 4.14
N GLY A 309 -19.64 3.61 4.33
CA GLY A 309 -20.12 4.87 3.76
C GLY A 309 -19.36 6.11 4.25
N LEU A 310 -18.83 6.10 5.49
CA LEU A 310 -17.93 7.15 5.95
C LEU A 310 -16.59 7.10 5.21
N LEU A 311 -15.95 5.92 5.18
CA LEU A 311 -14.67 5.73 4.50
C LEU A 311 -14.77 6.10 3.01
N LEU A 312 -15.94 5.92 2.40
CA LEU A 312 -16.20 6.27 1.00
C LEU A 312 -15.82 7.73 0.65
N TRP A 313 -16.03 8.69 1.55
CA TRP A 313 -15.67 10.09 1.32
C TRP A 313 -14.16 10.28 1.14
N PHE A 314 -13.37 9.61 1.98
CA PHE A 314 -11.92 9.58 1.84
C PHE A 314 -11.49 8.89 0.53
N LEU A 315 -12.14 7.78 0.19
CA LEU A 315 -11.84 7.00 -1.02
C LEU A 315 -12.24 7.70 -2.32
N ILE A 316 -13.25 8.56 -2.33
CA ILE A 316 -13.62 9.39 -3.49
C ILE A 316 -12.64 10.56 -3.64
N ALA A 317 -12.16 11.13 -2.54
CA ALA A 317 -11.18 12.22 -2.55
C ALA A 317 -9.80 11.78 -3.07
N LEU A 318 -9.34 10.58 -2.72
CA LEU A 318 -8.06 10.02 -3.15
C LEU A 318 -7.80 10.05 -4.69
N PRO A 319 -8.67 9.49 -5.55
CA PRO A 319 -8.44 9.46 -7.00
C PRO A 319 -8.50 10.86 -7.61
N ILE A 320 -9.40 11.71 -7.10
CA ILE A 320 -9.49 13.11 -7.51
C ILE A 320 -8.17 13.82 -7.19
N GLY A 321 -7.66 13.64 -5.96
CA GLY A 321 -6.36 14.14 -5.55
C GLY A 321 -5.23 13.60 -6.44
N ALA A 322 -5.21 12.31 -6.76
CA ALA A 322 -4.17 11.72 -7.59
C ALA A 322 -4.09 12.33 -9.00
N VAL A 323 -5.24 12.52 -9.65
CA VAL A 323 -5.32 13.15 -10.97
C VAL A 323 -4.93 14.62 -10.91
N VAL A 324 -5.50 15.36 -9.95
CA VAL A 324 -5.24 16.80 -9.77
C VAL A 324 -3.77 17.05 -9.41
N GLY A 325 -3.20 16.24 -8.52
CA GLY A 325 -1.81 16.34 -8.08
C GLY A 325 -0.83 16.03 -9.20
N GLY A 326 -1.10 14.99 -9.99
CA GLY A 326 -0.33 14.70 -11.20
C GLY A 326 -0.35 15.87 -12.19
N PHE A 327 -1.53 16.44 -12.45
CA PHE A 327 -1.67 17.58 -13.36
C PHE A 327 -0.96 18.84 -12.83
N ILE A 328 -1.16 19.21 -11.56
CA ILE A 328 -0.56 20.40 -10.96
C ILE A 328 0.96 20.25 -10.85
N ALA A 329 1.47 19.05 -10.54
CA ALA A 329 2.91 18.79 -10.49
C ALA A 329 3.62 19.07 -11.82
N THR A 330 2.93 18.93 -12.97
CA THR A 330 3.52 19.33 -14.27
C THR A 330 3.81 20.83 -14.35
N ARG A 331 3.11 21.67 -13.56
CA ARG A 331 3.27 23.13 -13.54
C ARG A 331 4.20 23.60 -12.42
N ILE A 332 3.94 23.20 -11.17
CA ILE A 332 4.67 23.69 -9.98
C ILE A 332 5.83 22.79 -9.55
N GLY A 333 5.96 21.60 -10.14
CA GLY A 333 6.99 20.61 -9.83
C GLY A 333 6.59 19.60 -8.76
N ASP A 334 7.17 18.39 -8.84
CA ASP A 334 6.82 17.26 -7.96
C ASP A 334 7.16 17.52 -6.48
N ARG A 335 8.25 18.26 -6.22
CA ARG A 335 8.69 18.68 -4.88
C ARG A 335 7.64 19.50 -4.14
N ALA A 336 7.18 20.59 -4.75
CA ALA A 336 6.20 21.48 -4.14
C ALA A 336 4.86 20.76 -3.95
N MET A 337 4.44 19.99 -4.95
CA MET A 337 3.19 19.24 -4.91
C MET A 337 3.18 18.19 -3.78
N THR A 338 4.27 17.44 -3.63
CA THR A 338 4.41 16.44 -2.56
C THR A 338 4.39 17.07 -1.17
N PHE A 339 5.14 18.16 -0.97
CA PHE A 339 5.17 18.89 0.30
C PHE A 339 3.79 19.41 0.68
N ILE A 340 3.12 20.11 -0.25
CA ILE A 340 1.79 20.68 -0.02
C ILE A 340 0.76 19.57 0.20
N GLY A 341 0.75 18.52 -0.63
CA GLY A 341 -0.18 17.41 -0.50
C GLY A 341 -0.08 16.71 0.85
N LEU A 342 1.14 16.41 1.30
CA LEU A 342 1.35 15.78 2.62
C LEU A 342 1.01 16.72 3.79
N LEU A 343 1.18 18.04 3.65
CA LEU A 343 0.70 18.99 4.66
C LEU A 343 -0.82 19.11 4.69
N ILE A 344 -1.49 19.05 3.53
CA ILE A 344 -2.96 18.99 3.46
C ILE A 344 -3.46 17.71 4.13
N ALA A 345 -2.79 16.57 3.87
CA ALA A 345 -3.10 15.31 4.54
C ALA A 345 -2.90 15.41 6.05
N ALA A 346 -1.76 15.96 6.49
CA ALA A 346 -1.46 16.20 7.90
C ALA A 346 -2.52 17.08 8.57
N TYR A 347 -2.97 18.14 7.90
CA TYR A 347 -4.06 18.98 8.38
C TYR A 347 -5.38 18.22 8.49
N GLY A 348 -5.74 17.41 7.48
CA GLY A 348 -6.90 16.52 7.54
C GLY A 348 -6.84 15.57 8.74
N TYR A 349 -5.70 14.91 8.97
CA TYR A 349 -5.53 14.05 10.16
C TYR A 349 -5.53 14.80 11.48
N TRP A 350 -5.06 16.04 11.48
CA TRP A 350 -5.13 16.90 12.66
C TRP A 350 -6.58 17.26 13.01
N LEU A 351 -7.46 17.44 12.02
CA LEU A 351 -8.90 17.58 12.26
C LEU A 351 -9.51 16.28 12.79
N ILE A 352 -9.20 15.14 12.16
CA ILE A 352 -9.69 13.81 12.56
C ILE A 352 -9.24 13.43 13.98
N HIS A 353 -8.06 13.87 14.42
CA HIS A 353 -7.56 13.67 15.79
C HIS A 353 -8.54 14.15 16.87
N TYR A 354 -9.33 15.20 16.58
CA TYR A 354 -10.30 15.75 17.52
C TYR A 354 -11.65 15.04 17.50
N TRP A 355 -11.84 14.01 16.68
CA TRP A 355 -13.11 13.28 16.64
C TRP A 355 -13.47 12.65 17.98
N ARG A 356 -14.74 12.83 18.37
CA ARG A 356 -15.35 12.32 19.60
C ARG A 356 -16.69 11.67 19.28
N MET A 357 -17.41 11.22 20.31
CA MET A 357 -18.69 10.52 20.14
C MET A 357 -19.78 11.40 19.50
N ASP A 358 -19.69 12.72 19.67
CA ASP A 358 -20.62 13.74 19.17
C ASP A 358 -20.24 14.31 17.79
N VAL A 359 -19.19 13.78 17.16
CA VAL A 359 -18.62 14.30 15.89
C VAL A 359 -19.65 14.40 14.76
N MET A 360 -20.67 13.54 14.77
CA MET A 360 -21.74 13.55 13.75
C MET A 360 -22.70 14.74 13.86
N THR A 361 -22.75 15.38 15.03
CA THR A 361 -23.56 16.58 15.26
C THR A 361 -22.78 17.88 15.06
N GLN A 362 -21.47 17.78 14.84
CA GLN A 362 -20.60 18.92 14.64
C GLN A 362 -20.53 19.28 13.15
N HIS A 363 -20.42 20.58 12.88
CA HIS A 363 -20.34 21.12 11.53
C HIS A 363 -19.20 22.13 11.45
N HIS A 364 -18.56 22.22 10.28
CA HIS A 364 -17.67 23.31 9.96
C HIS A 364 -18.48 24.45 9.33
N ASP A 365 -18.37 25.65 9.88
CA ASP A 365 -18.92 26.85 9.26
C ASP A 365 -17.86 27.47 8.32
N LEU A 366 -17.90 27.07 7.05
CA LEU A 366 -17.09 27.72 6.01
C LEU A 366 -17.94 28.75 5.26
N PHE A 367 -17.62 30.03 5.46
CA PHE A 367 -18.22 31.14 4.71
C PHE A 367 -19.77 31.16 4.71
N GLY A 368 -20.39 30.74 5.82
CA GLY A 368 -21.85 30.67 5.97
C GLY A 368 -22.50 29.39 5.43
N VAL A 369 -21.71 28.42 4.96
CA VAL A 369 -22.18 27.07 4.60
C VAL A 369 -21.74 26.10 5.70
N SER A 370 -22.73 25.49 6.36
CA SER A 370 -22.52 24.47 7.38
C SER A 370 -22.26 23.12 6.71
N LEU A 371 -21.02 22.65 6.75
CA LEU A 371 -20.62 21.37 6.16
C LEU A 371 -20.46 20.31 7.26
N PRO A 372 -20.91 19.05 7.04
CA PRO A 372 -20.72 17.98 8.01
C PRO A 372 -19.23 17.75 8.29
N LEU A 373 -18.83 17.89 9.57
CA LEU A 373 -17.42 17.90 9.97
C LEU A 373 -16.68 16.64 9.50
N VAL A 374 -17.27 15.47 9.77
CA VAL A 374 -16.70 14.16 9.41
C VAL A 374 -16.41 14.03 7.91
N HIS A 375 -17.35 14.45 7.06
CA HIS A 375 -17.20 14.30 5.61
C HIS A 375 -16.11 15.23 5.08
N THR A 376 -16.08 16.46 5.56
CA THR A 376 -15.07 17.44 5.15
C THR A 376 -13.67 17.01 5.57
N ASP A 377 -13.50 16.53 6.81
CA ASP A 377 -12.20 16.09 7.33
C ASP A 377 -11.64 14.91 6.51
N LEU A 378 -12.48 13.92 6.20
CA LEU A 378 -12.11 12.77 5.37
C LEU A 378 -11.79 13.17 3.92
N LEU A 379 -12.55 14.10 3.34
CA LEU A 379 -12.26 14.65 2.01
C LEU A 379 -10.91 15.37 1.98
N VAL A 380 -10.61 16.18 3.00
CA VAL A 380 -9.33 16.90 3.10
C VAL A 380 -8.16 15.92 3.23
N ALA A 381 -8.27 14.94 4.13
CA ALA A 381 -7.24 13.91 4.30
C ALA A 381 -7.02 13.08 3.02
N GLY A 382 -8.11 12.66 2.38
CA GLY A 382 -8.08 11.89 1.13
C GLY A 382 -7.51 12.67 -0.04
N LEU A 383 -7.88 13.94 -0.20
CA LEU A 383 -7.34 14.80 -1.23
C LEU A 383 -5.84 15.00 -1.01
N GLY A 384 -5.43 15.33 0.22
CA GLY A 384 -4.03 15.52 0.58
C GLY A 384 -3.16 14.32 0.23
N LEU A 385 -3.56 13.11 0.63
CA LEU A 385 -2.83 11.89 0.27
C LEU A 385 -2.87 11.61 -1.24
N GLY A 386 -4.02 11.81 -1.88
CA GLY A 386 -4.19 11.58 -3.31
C GLY A 386 -3.23 12.45 -4.12
N LEU A 387 -3.12 13.73 -3.77
CA LEU A 387 -2.25 14.72 -4.40
C LEU A 387 -0.77 14.32 -4.49
N VAL A 388 -0.34 13.34 -3.68
CA VAL A 388 1.05 12.91 -3.55
C VAL A 388 1.34 11.64 -4.36
N ILE A 389 0.33 10.83 -4.68
CA ILE A 389 0.49 9.51 -5.32
C ILE A 389 1.25 9.63 -6.66
N GLY A 390 0.73 10.47 -7.57
CA GLY A 390 1.34 10.68 -8.89
C GLY A 390 2.72 11.38 -8.84
N PRO A 391 2.86 12.50 -8.11
CA PRO A 391 4.12 13.24 -8.02
C PRO A 391 5.30 12.44 -7.45
N LEU A 392 5.08 11.53 -6.49
CA LEU A 392 6.16 10.68 -5.96
C LEU A 392 6.74 9.75 -7.03
N THR A 393 5.86 9.10 -7.81
CA THR A 393 6.28 8.24 -8.92
C THR A 393 6.98 9.06 -9.99
N SER A 394 6.42 10.22 -10.36
CA SER A 394 7.04 11.16 -11.32
C SER A 394 8.45 11.60 -10.87
N ALA A 395 8.60 12.01 -9.61
CA ALA A 395 9.88 12.47 -9.08
C ALA A 395 10.94 11.36 -9.05
N ALA A 396 10.56 10.14 -8.68
CA ALA A 396 11.47 8.99 -8.69
C ALA A 396 11.93 8.65 -10.11
N LEU A 397 11.05 8.77 -11.11
CA LEU A 397 11.39 8.52 -12.50
C LEU A 397 12.34 9.59 -13.08
N ARG A 398 12.20 10.87 -12.70
CA ARG A 398 13.07 11.94 -13.23
C ARG A 398 14.56 11.78 -12.89
N VAL A 399 14.82 11.15 -11.75
CA VAL A 399 16.17 11.04 -11.17
C VAL A 399 16.83 9.70 -11.46
N VAL A 400 16.20 8.89 -12.31
CA VAL A 400 16.66 7.57 -12.71
C VAL A 400 16.68 7.50 -14.24
N PRO A 401 17.72 6.89 -14.87
CA PRO A 401 17.76 6.73 -16.32
C PRO A 401 16.53 6.00 -16.89
N SER A 402 16.14 6.33 -18.12
CA SER A 402 14.96 5.76 -18.79
C SER A 402 14.98 4.23 -18.91
N ALA A 403 16.18 3.64 -18.96
CA ALA A 403 16.39 2.19 -18.92
C ALA A 403 15.90 1.54 -17.61
N GLN A 404 15.93 2.27 -16.50
CA GLN A 404 15.65 1.80 -15.15
C GLN A 404 14.29 2.28 -14.60
N HIS A 405 13.49 3.02 -15.38
CA HIS A 405 12.17 3.51 -14.99
C HIS A 405 11.21 2.43 -14.48
N GLY A 406 11.28 1.21 -15.04
CA GLY A 406 10.46 0.08 -14.57
C GLY A 406 10.77 -0.27 -13.12
N ILE A 407 12.05 -0.31 -12.75
CA ILE A 407 12.52 -0.63 -11.40
C ILE A 407 12.20 0.53 -10.43
N ALA A 408 12.39 1.78 -10.86
CA ALA A 408 12.08 2.95 -10.05
C ALA A 408 10.58 3.07 -9.71
N SER A 409 9.69 2.89 -10.70
CA SER A 409 8.24 2.89 -10.46
C SER A 409 7.84 1.75 -9.51
N ALA A 410 8.41 0.57 -9.71
CA ALA A 410 8.26 -0.58 -8.84
C ALA A 410 8.68 -0.26 -7.39
N ALA A 411 9.84 0.35 -7.19
CA ALA A 411 10.37 0.70 -5.88
C ALA A 411 9.46 1.67 -5.11
N VAL A 412 8.85 2.66 -5.79
CA VAL A 412 7.89 3.60 -5.16
C VAL A 412 6.67 2.86 -4.60
N VAL A 413 6.17 1.86 -5.33
CA VAL A 413 5.04 1.02 -4.89
C VAL A 413 5.45 0.13 -3.72
N VAL A 414 6.62 -0.52 -3.78
CA VAL A 414 7.14 -1.31 -2.65
C VAL A 414 7.31 -0.46 -1.40
N ALA A 415 7.84 0.76 -1.55
CA ALA A 415 7.97 1.70 -0.44
C ALA A 415 6.60 2.03 0.17
N ARG A 416 5.59 2.28 -0.67
CA ARG A 416 4.20 2.49 -0.22
C ARG A 416 3.66 1.28 0.55
N MET A 417 3.80 0.07 -0.01
CA MET A 417 3.37 -1.18 0.61
C MET A 417 4.08 -1.45 1.94
N THR A 418 5.37 -1.12 2.02
CA THR A 418 6.17 -1.20 3.24
C THR A 418 5.63 -0.24 4.30
N GLY A 419 5.29 0.99 3.90
CA GLY A 419 4.60 1.95 4.76
C GLY A 419 3.28 1.42 5.29
N MET A 420 2.46 0.82 4.43
CA MET A 420 1.19 0.21 4.85
C MET A 420 1.40 -0.93 5.86
N LEU A 421 2.37 -1.80 5.60
CA LEU A 421 2.72 -2.92 6.47
C LEU A 421 3.18 -2.44 7.85
N ILE A 422 4.06 -1.43 7.90
CA ILE A 422 4.50 -0.80 9.14
C ILE A 422 3.33 -0.11 9.85
N GLY A 423 2.47 0.58 9.09
CA GLY A 423 1.28 1.25 9.62
C GLY A 423 0.36 0.27 10.35
N VAL A 424 0.03 -0.87 9.74
CA VAL A 424 -0.78 -1.93 10.37
C VAL A 424 -0.13 -2.47 11.63
N ALA A 425 1.17 -2.78 11.58
CA ALA A 425 1.87 -3.33 12.72
C ALA A 425 1.94 -2.33 13.90
N ALA A 426 2.21 -1.05 13.60
CA ALA A 426 2.26 0.02 14.58
C ALA A 426 0.89 0.29 15.22
N LEU A 427 -0.19 0.24 14.44
CA LEU A 427 -1.56 0.37 14.93
C LEU A 427 -1.90 -0.68 15.99
N SER A 428 -1.63 -1.95 15.68
CA SER A 428 -1.92 -3.06 16.60
C SER A 428 -1.11 -2.96 17.89
N ALA A 429 0.18 -2.64 17.81
CA ALA A 429 1.06 -2.53 18.97
C ALA A 429 0.71 -1.34 19.86
N TRP A 430 0.62 -0.16 19.24
CA TRP A 430 0.53 1.11 19.95
C TRP A 430 -0.89 1.47 20.32
N GLY A 431 -1.86 1.26 19.42
CA GLY A 431 -3.28 1.54 19.69
C GLY A 431 -3.78 0.76 20.90
N LEU A 432 -3.48 -0.54 20.96
CA LEU A 432 -3.97 -1.40 22.03
C LEU A 432 -3.25 -1.14 23.37
N TYR A 433 -1.96 -0.81 23.35
CA TYR A 433 -1.25 -0.31 24.52
C TYR A 433 -1.90 0.98 25.05
N ARG A 434 -2.16 1.94 24.16
CA ARG A 434 -2.68 3.25 24.53
C ARG A 434 -4.11 3.17 25.06
N PHE A 435 -4.94 2.33 24.46
CA PHE A 435 -6.29 2.01 24.95
C PHE A 435 -6.28 1.55 26.41
N ASN A 436 -5.42 0.57 26.74
CA ASN A 436 -5.32 0.05 28.10
C ASN A 436 -4.85 1.11 29.10
N GLN A 437 -3.95 2.02 28.71
CA GLN A 437 -3.57 3.15 29.56
C GLN A 437 -4.71 4.14 29.80
N ILE A 438 -5.42 4.51 28.74
CA ILE A 438 -6.54 5.45 28.82
C ILE A 438 -7.64 4.86 29.71
N ILE A 439 -7.98 3.59 29.51
CA ILE A 439 -9.05 2.96 30.29
C ILE A 439 -8.65 2.80 31.76
N ALA A 440 -7.40 2.46 32.07
CA ALA A 440 -6.91 2.41 33.44
C ALA A 440 -7.01 3.80 34.12
N GLY A 441 -6.61 4.86 33.42
CA GLY A 441 -6.70 6.23 33.93
C GLY A 441 -8.15 6.71 34.12
N LEU A 442 -9.06 6.33 33.22
CA LEU A 442 -10.48 6.65 33.33
C LEU A 442 -11.18 5.84 34.44
N SER A 443 -10.87 4.55 34.57
CA SER A 443 -11.43 3.70 35.64
C SER A 443 -10.99 4.15 37.03
N ALA A 444 -9.80 4.75 37.16
CA ALA A 444 -9.33 5.34 38.42
C ALA A 444 -10.13 6.58 38.86
N GLN A 445 -10.92 7.19 37.96
CA GLN A 445 -11.79 8.33 38.29
C GLN A 445 -13.14 7.90 38.85
N ILE A 446 -13.49 6.61 38.82
CA ILE A 446 -14.71 6.09 39.46
C ILE A 446 -14.49 6.10 40.98
N PRO A 447 -15.37 6.73 41.77
CA PRO A 447 -15.26 6.73 43.22
C PRO A 447 -15.17 5.30 43.78
N PRO A 448 -14.27 5.01 44.74
CA PRO A 448 -14.10 3.67 45.29
C PRO A 448 -15.37 3.12 45.96
N ASP A 449 -16.23 4.02 46.43
CA ASP A 449 -17.55 3.78 47.04
C ASP A 449 -18.71 3.67 46.04
N ALA A 450 -18.47 3.83 44.73
CA ALA A 450 -19.50 3.67 43.71
C ALA A 450 -20.11 2.25 43.75
N THR A 451 -21.43 2.19 43.68
CA THR A 451 -22.19 0.95 43.69
C THR A 451 -21.86 0.09 42.46
N LEU A 452 -22.10 -1.23 42.56
CA LEU A 452 -21.88 -2.14 41.42
C LEU A 452 -22.67 -1.72 40.18
N LEU A 453 -23.89 -1.18 40.37
CA LEU A 453 -24.75 -0.71 39.29
C LEU A 453 -24.18 0.54 38.60
N GLU A 454 -23.67 1.51 39.36
CA GLU A 454 -23.01 2.71 38.83
C GLU A 454 -21.72 2.37 38.09
N ARG A 455 -20.94 1.40 38.60
CA ARG A 455 -19.74 0.90 37.93
C ARG A 455 -20.07 0.27 36.59
N ILE A 456 -21.06 -0.60 36.52
CA ILE A 456 -21.51 -1.25 35.28
C ILE A 456 -22.07 -0.21 34.29
N ALA A 457 -22.87 0.75 34.77
CA ALA A 457 -23.43 1.80 33.94
C ALA A 457 -22.36 2.73 33.36
N ALA A 458 -21.35 3.11 34.16
CA ALA A 458 -20.23 3.94 33.70
C ALA A 458 -19.30 3.20 32.74
N GLN A 459 -19.19 1.88 32.85
CA GLN A 459 -18.22 1.09 32.11
C GLN A 459 -18.40 1.26 30.59
N ALA A 460 -19.61 1.09 30.06
CA ALA A 460 -19.86 1.23 28.62
C ALA A 460 -19.44 2.61 28.06
N THR A 461 -19.78 3.69 28.77
CA THR A 461 -19.42 5.07 28.36
C THR A 461 -17.91 5.30 28.43
N LEU A 462 -17.23 4.73 29.43
CA LEU A 462 -15.78 4.81 29.56
C LEU A 462 -15.07 4.06 28.43
N TYR A 463 -15.55 2.88 28.04
CA TYR A 463 -15.00 2.12 26.91
C TYR A 463 -15.09 2.93 25.61
N LEU A 464 -16.25 3.52 25.30
CA LEU A 464 -16.42 4.34 24.09
C LEU A 464 -15.52 5.58 24.10
N LYS A 465 -15.42 6.25 25.26
CA LYS A 465 -14.53 7.40 25.44
C LYS A 465 -13.05 7.02 25.27
N ALA A 466 -12.65 5.86 25.80
CA ALA A 466 -11.29 5.33 25.66
C ALA A 466 -10.95 5.00 24.21
N PHE A 467 -11.88 4.39 23.47
CA PHE A 467 -11.73 4.15 22.03
C PHE A 467 -11.60 5.46 21.24
N ALA A 468 -12.47 6.44 21.49
CA ALA A 468 -12.40 7.73 20.81
C ALA A 468 -11.05 8.44 21.04
N LEU A 469 -10.55 8.43 22.28
CA LEU A 469 -9.23 8.97 22.63
C LEU A 469 -8.09 8.20 21.94
N MET A 470 -8.14 6.86 21.96
CA MET A 470 -7.14 6.01 21.31
C MET A 470 -7.06 6.29 19.81
N TYR A 471 -8.19 6.37 19.11
CA TYR A 471 -8.21 6.69 17.67
C TYR A 471 -7.69 8.10 17.41
N GLY A 472 -8.07 9.08 18.23
CA GLY A 472 -7.51 10.42 18.17
C GLY A 472 -5.98 10.39 18.25
N ASP A 473 -5.44 9.73 19.26
CA ASP A 473 -4.00 9.55 19.45
C ASP A 473 -3.33 8.92 18.20
N ILE A 474 -3.96 7.92 17.56
CA ILE A 474 -3.48 7.27 16.33
C ILE A 474 -3.39 8.28 15.17
N PHE A 475 -4.41 9.11 15.00
CA PHE A 475 -4.40 10.15 13.97
C PHE A 475 -3.38 11.24 14.25
N ALA A 476 -3.13 11.60 15.52
CA ALA A 476 -2.04 12.52 15.87
C ALA A 476 -0.65 11.97 15.48
N ALA A 477 -0.40 10.67 15.72
CA ALA A 477 0.82 10.03 15.24
C ALA A 477 0.92 10.09 13.70
N THR A 478 -0.22 9.96 13.01
CA THR A 478 -0.31 10.05 11.54
C THR A 478 0.00 11.46 11.02
N VAL A 479 -0.39 12.52 11.75
CA VAL A 479 0.03 13.90 11.46
C VAL A 479 1.55 13.99 11.40
N VAL A 480 2.24 13.45 12.41
CA VAL A 480 3.71 13.46 12.48
C VAL A 480 4.31 12.70 11.29
N ILE A 481 3.76 11.53 10.94
CA ILE A 481 4.20 10.74 9.78
C ILE A 481 4.06 11.56 8.49
N CYS A 482 2.92 12.23 8.27
CA CYS A 482 2.71 13.08 7.10
C CYS A 482 3.64 14.29 7.08
N VAL A 483 3.90 14.94 8.21
CA VAL A 483 4.86 16.06 8.31
C VAL A 483 6.28 15.60 8.00
N VAL A 484 6.72 14.47 8.54
CA VAL A 484 8.03 13.88 8.21
C VAL A 484 8.11 13.55 6.72
N GLY A 485 7.06 12.96 6.16
CA GLY A 485 6.95 12.71 4.72
C GLY A 485 7.02 14.01 3.90
N ALA A 486 6.38 15.09 4.35
CA ALA A 486 6.44 16.39 3.69
C ALA A 486 7.87 16.94 3.70
N LEU A 487 8.56 16.87 4.85
CA LEU A 487 9.96 17.29 4.96
C LEU A 487 10.88 16.48 4.03
N LEU A 488 10.66 15.17 3.89
CA LEU A 488 11.34 14.36 2.88
C LEU A 488 10.98 14.81 1.47
N GLY A 489 9.73 15.21 1.23
CA GLY A 489 9.28 15.83 -0.01
C GLY A 489 10.09 17.08 -0.40
N LEU A 490 10.60 17.86 0.55
CA LEU A 490 11.49 19.00 0.25
C LEU A 490 12.85 18.58 -0.32
N LEU A 491 13.26 17.32 -0.12
CA LEU A 491 14.51 16.77 -0.64
C LEU A 491 14.34 16.15 -2.04
N LEU A 492 13.12 16.18 -2.60
CA LEU A 492 12.86 15.77 -3.98
C LEU A 492 13.60 16.66 -4.98
N GLY A 493 13.94 16.05 -6.11
CA GLY A 493 14.70 16.71 -7.16
C GLY A 493 13.96 17.92 -7.73
N SER A 494 14.70 18.97 -8.04
CA SER A 494 14.13 20.15 -8.70
C SER A 494 13.69 19.79 -10.12
N ARG A 495 12.75 20.55 -10.70
CA ARG A 495 12.29 20.37 -12.10
C ARG A 495 13.42 20.38 -13.14
N LYS A 496 14.61 20.87 -12.77
CA LYS A 496 15.81 20.93 -13.61
C LYS A 496 16.74 19.72 -13.46
N GLU A 497 16.60 18.91 -12.41
CA GLU A 497 17.41 17.69 -12.25
C GLU A 497 16.80 16.56 -13.10
N HIS A 498 17.54 16.16 -14.12
CA HIS A 498 17.28 14.97 -14.92
C HIS A 498 18.49 14.06 -14.80
N ALA A 499 18.25 12.75 -14.72
CA ALA A 499 19.32 11.76 -14.86
C ALA A 499 20.07 11.98 -16.19
N GLU A 500 21.40 11.88 -16.16
CA GLU A 500 22.22 11.88 -17.38
C GLU A 500 21.83 10.66 -18.23
N GLU A 501 21.28 10.90 -19.42
CA GLU A 501 21.12 9.82 -20.41
C GLU A 501 22.51 9.47 -20.94
N PRO A 502 22.88 8.17 -21.00
CA PRO A 502 24.13 7.78 -21.63
C PRO A 502 24.12 8.29 -23.07
N GLU A 503 25.10 9.11 -23.45
CA GLU A 503 25.30 9.55 -24.82
C GLU A 503 25.32 8.30 -25.70
N ILE A 504 24.31 8.19 -26.56
CA ILE A 504 24.41 7.32 -27.72
C ILE A 504 25.55 7.93 -28.51
N ALA A 505 26.73 7.29 -28.48
CA ALA A 505 27.78 7.60 -29.42
C ALA A 505 27.11 7.55 -30.79
N GLU A 506 26.89 8.73 -31.39
CA GLU A 506 26.57 8.82 -32.80
C GLU A 506 27.63 7.96 -33.47
N GLN A 507 27.19 6.80 -33.97
CA GLN A 507 27.99 6.07 -34.93
C GLN A 507 28.27 7.09 -36.01
N GLU A 508 29.52 7.55 -36.01
CA GLU A 508 30.20 8.19 -37.10
C GLU A 508 29.72 7.53 -38.39
N THR A 509 28.66 8.08 -38.97
CA THR A 509 28.40 8.04 -40.39
C THR A 509 29.45 8.96 -40.99
N VAL A 510 30.71 8.54 -40.86
CA VAL A 510 31.82 9.02 -41.67
C VAL A 510 31.34 8.86 -43.10
N SER A 511 31.23 10.01 -43.73
CA SER A 511 31.00 10.22 -45.15
C SER A 511 31.63 9.11 -45.99
N LEU A 512 30.83 8.13 -46.39
CA LEU A 512 31.02 7.44 -47.67
C LEU A 512 30.02 8.06 -48.65
N GLY A 513 30.19 9.36 -48.85
CA GLY A 513 29.69 10.09 -50.00
C GLY A 513 30.89 10.82 -50.60
N GLU A 514 31.25 10.41 -51.82
CA GLU A 514 32.12 11.11 -52.76
C GLU A 514 33.64 11.11 -52.46
N ARG A 515 34.33 10.11 -53.02
CA ARG A 515 35.45 10.32 -53.96
C ARG A 515 35.72 9.09 -54.81
#